data_AF-A0A1F7Z489-F1
#
_entry.id   AF-A0A1F7Z489-F1
#
_cell.length_a   1.000
_cell.length_b   1.000
_cell.length_c   1.000
_cell.angle_alpha   90.00
_cell.angle_beta   90.00
_cell.angle_gamma   90.00
#
_symmetry.space_group_name_H-M   'P 1'
#
loop_
_entity.id
_entity.type
_entity.pdbx_description
1 polymer ?
#
loop_
_entity_poly.entity_id
_entity_poly.type
_entity_poly.pdbx_seq_one_letter_code
_entity_poly.pdbx_strand_id
1 'polypeptide(L)'
;MAAKAKKGARKTKSVKKNKVLSVVKSQTAVSGVSRVFKSRKRTRTLASILALAVLVGLIYFGRSYIVAAFVNGRPILRLSLVKELERKQGKTTLDSLVQKELITQEAQKKNITITNEDVQKEIDKITKAVEAQGVTLDAALSYQGQTRTDLEENIRIQKTLEILLADKLSVSEGDVKKYFEDNKAVYGTNPDYEQLKDSISDQLKQEKLSGEFQAWMDSLKKDSKIIYFVSY
;
A
#
# COMPACT_ATOMS: atom_id res chain seq x y z
N MET A 1 -78.92 -11.97 -26.46
CA MET A 1 -80.05 -12.69 -25.84
C MET A 1 -80.22 -14.03 -26.52
N ALA A 2 -80.26 -15.10 -25.71
CA ALA A 2 -80.76 -16.47 -25.95
C ALA A 2 -80.52 -17.18 -27.31
N ALA A 3 -79.83 -18.32 -27.26
CA ALA A 3 -80.28 -19.55 -27.95
C ALA A 3 -79.66 -20.81 -27.30
N LYS A 4 -80.56 -21.68 -26.82
CA LYS A 4 -80.36 -23.06 -26.34
C LYS A 4 -79.92 -23.99 -27.47
N ALA A 5 -79.26 -25.11 -27.13
CA ALA A 5 -79.54 -26.49 -27.56
C ALA A 5 -78.28 -27.38 -27.39
N LYS A 6 -78.30 -28.71 -27.28
CA LYS A 6 -79.19 -29.77 -26.77
C LYS A 6 -78.33 -31.05 -26.89
N LYS A 7 -78.49 -31.99 -25.96
CA LYS A 7 -77.83 -33.32 -25.92
C LYS A 7 -78.04 -34.15 -27.21
N GLY A 8 -77.08 -35.03 -27.53
CA GLY A 8 -77.38 -36.46 -27.76
C GLY A 8 -76.80 -37.18 -28.99
N ALA A 9 -76.13 -38.31 -28.71
CA ALA A 9 -75.98 -39.57 -29.50
C ALA A 9 -75.11 -39.59 -30.77
N ARG A 10 -74.59 -40.71 -31.30
CA ARG A 10 -73.99 -41.99 -30.83
C ARG A 10 -73.59 -42.76 -32.12
N LYS A 11 -72.36 -43.29 -32.18
CA LYS A 11 -71.83 -44.45 -32.99
C LYS A 11 -71.80 -44.38 -34.53
N THR A 12 -70.64 -44.81 -35.09
CA THR A 12 -70.43 -45.94 -36.04
C THR A 12 -68.92 -46.13 -36.29
N LYS A 13 -68.27 -47.16 -35.71
CA LYS A 13 -67.72 -48.38 -36.37
C LYS A 13 -67.21 -48.22 -37.81
N SER A 14 -65.92 -48.48 -38.02
CA SER A 14 -65.45 -49.31 -39.15
C SER A 14 -64.15 -50.03 -38.77
N VAL A 15 -64.13 -51.32 -39.08
CA VAL A 15 -63.10 -52.32 -38.80
C VAL A 15 -62.32 -52.54 -40.09
N LYS A 16 -60.98 -52.61 -40.03
CA LYS A 16 -60.23 -53.45 -40.97
C LYS A 16 -59.05 -54.11 -40.27
N LYS A 17 -59.05 -55.44 -40.36
CA LYS A 17 -58.20 -56.43 -39.69
C LYS A 17 -57.17 -56.94 -40.70
N ASN A 18 -55.93 -57.12 -40.24
CA ASN A 18 -54.91 -58.12 -40.65
C ASN A 18 -54.47 -58.17 -42.13
N LYS A 19 -53.23 -58.53 -42.51
CA LYS A 19 -52.35 -59.60 -42.01
C LYS A 19 -50.91 -59.32 -42.53
N VAL A 20 -49.89 -59.19 -41.67
CA VAL A 20 -48.78 -60.15 -41.36
C VAL A 20 -47.99 -60.64 -42.60
N LEU A 21 -46.67 -60.56 -42.76
CA LEU A 21 -45.46 -61.13 -42.07
C LEU A 21 -44.23 -60.54 -42.84
N SER A 22 -42.94 -60.48 -42.42
CA SER A 22 -42.09 -61.27 -41.52
C SER A 22 -40.78 -60.49 -41.22
N VAL A 23 -40.36 -60.33 -39.96
CA VAL A 23 -39.25 -61.05 -39.26
C VAL A 23 -37.82 -60.72 -39.71
N VAL A 24 -37.06 -60.01 -38.86
CA VAL A 24 -35.71 -60.39 -38.34
C VAL A 24 -35.52 -59.77 -36.93
N LYS A 25 -35.05 -60.59 -35.97
CA LYS A 25 -34.67 -60.33 -34.55
C LYS A 25 -33.23 -59.76 -34.52
N SER A 26 -32.71 -58.94 -33.60
CA SER A 26 -32.62 -59.09 -32.13
C SER A 26 -31.95 -57.87 -31.43
N GLN A 27 -32.48 -57.47 -30.26
CA GLN A 27 -31.84 -57.03 -28.97
C GLN A 27 -30.66 -56.02 -29.01
N THR A 28 -30.64 -54.91 -28.24
CA THR A 28 -30.61 -54.85 -26.76
C THR A 28 -31.06 -53.48 -26.18
N ALA A 29 -31.56 -53.51 -24.93
CA ALA A 29 -31.71 -52.36 -24.00
C ALA A 29 -30.32 -51.76 -23.66
N VAL A 30 -30.12 -50.54 -23.11
CA VAL A 30 -30.62 -49.98 -21.85
C VAL A 30 -30.32 -48.45 -21.79
N SER A 31 -31.23 -47.69 -21.15
CA SER A 31 -31.01 -46.51 -20.27
C SER A 31 -30.01 -45.40 -20.61
N GLY A 32 -30.46 -44.13 -20.54
CA GLY A 32 -29.53 -43.06 -20.14
C GLY A 32 -29.84 -41.59 -20.42
N VAL A 33 -31.08 -41.12 -20.56
CA VAL A 33 -31.33 -39.66 -20.55
C VAL A 33 -31.50 -39.21 -19.09
N SER A 34 -30.40 -38.83 -18.45
CA SER A 34 -30.41 -38.32 -17.08
C SER A 34 -31.02 -36.91 -17.03
N ARG A 35 -32.12 -36.81 -16.28
CA ARG A 35 -32.84 -35.58 -15.91
C ARG A 35 -31.90 -34.57 -15.24
N VAL A 36 -31.62 -33.45 -15.90
CA VAL A 36 -31.06 -32.23 -15.29
C VAL A 36 -32.21 -31.47 -14.61
N PHE A 37 -32.76 -32.01 -13.53
CA PHE A 37 -33.65 -31.28 -12.63
C PHE A 37 -33.49 -31.86 -11.22
N LYS A 38 -32.43 -31.45 -10.50
CA LYS A 38 -32.32 -31.67 -9.06
C LYS A 38 -31.88 -30.41 -8.31
N SER A 39 -32.92 -29.70 -7.85
CA SER A 39 -33.05 -29.07 -6.54
C SER A 39 -32.32 -27.74 -6.24
N ARG A 40 -33.11 -26.67 -6.29
CA ARG A 40 -32.86 -25.33 -5.68
C ARG A 40 -32.48 -25.38 -4.19
N LYS A 41 -32.79 -26.48 -3.48
CA LYS A 41 -32.34 -26.71 -2.08
C LYS A 41 -30.87 -27.15 -1.99
N ARG A 42 -30.37 -27.97 -2.93
CA ARG A 42 -28.98 -28.48 -2.93
C ARG A 42 -27.97 -27.40 -3.33
N THR A 43 -28.35 -26.50 -4.24
CA THR A 43 -27.53 -25.32 -4.58
C THR A 43 -27.48 -24.32 -3.42
N ARG A 44 -28.59 -24.14 -2.68
CA ARG A 44 -28.61 -23.35 -1.44
C ARG A 44 -27.72 -23.93 -0.35
N THR A 45 -27.78 -25.24 -0.10
CA THR A 45 -26.91 -25.88 0.91
C THR A 45 -25.44 -25.83 0.51
N LEU A 46 -25.12 -26.04 -0.78
CA LEU A 46 -23.74 -25.90 -1.27
C LEU A 46 -23.25 -24.46 -1.13
N ALA A 47 -24.08 -23.46 -1.48
CA ALA A 47 -23.74 -22.05 -1.28
C ALA A 47 -23.53 -21.70 0.20
N SER A 48 -24.33 -22.26 1.12
CA SER A 48 -24.14 -22.07 2.56
C SER A 48 -22.85 -22.70 3.07
N ILE A 49 -22.47 -23.89 2.58
CA ILE A 49 -21.20 -24.55 2.96
C ILE A 49 -20.01 -23.76 2.41
N LEU A 50 -20.10 -23.27 1.17
CA LEU A 50 -19.07 -22.43 0.55
C LEU A 50 -18.93 -21.09 1.29
N ALA A 51 -20.03 -20.46 1.67
CA ALA A 51 -20.02 -19.25 2.49
C ALA A 51 -19.38 -19.50 3.85
N LEU A 52 -19.66 -20.64 4.49
CA LEU A 52 -19.03 -21.01 5.77
C LEU A 52 -17.53 -21.29 5.61
N ALA A 53 -17.12 -21.97 4.53
CA ALA A 53 -15.71 -22.22 4.22
C ALA A 53 -14.94 -20.93 3.95
N VAL A 54 -15.54 -19.98 3.22
CA VAL A 54 -14.99 -18.63 3.01
C VAL A 54 -14.90 -17.88 4.33
N LEU A 55 -15.91 -17.96 5.19
CA LEU A 55 -15.92 -17.30 6.50
C LEU A 55 -14.84 -17.87 7.43
N VAL A 56 -14.67 -19.20 7.45
CA VAL A 56 -13.59 -19.87 8.19
C VAL A 56 -12.22 -19.52 7.61
N GLY A 57 -12.10 -19.44 6.29
CA GLY A 57 -10.90 -18.94 5.61
C GLY A 57 -10.57 -17.51 6.02
N LEU A 58 -11.55 -16.60 5.98
CA LEU A 58 -11.40 -15.21 6.41
C LEU A 58 -11.03 -15.09 7.89
N ILE A 59 -11.57 -15.94 8.76
CA ILE A 59 -11.18 -15.98 10.16
C ILE A 59 -9.75 -16.52 10.29
N TYR A 60 -9.38 -17.57 9.55
CA TYR A 60 -8.05 -18.16 9.58
C TYR A 60 -6.98 -17.15 9.13
N PHE A 61 -7.19 -16.49 7.97
CA PHE A 61 -6.30 -15.47 7.44
C PHE A 61 -6.42 -14.12 8.17
N GLY A 62 -7.59 -13.82 8.75
CA GLY A 62 -7.90 -12.58 9.48
C GLY A 62 -7.42 -12.57 10.94
N ARG A 63 -7.03 -13.72 11.49
CA ARG A 63 -6.58 -13.85 12.89
C ARG A 63 -5.44 -12.89 13.25
N SER A 64 -4.45 -12.71 12.37
CA SER A 64 -3.31 -11.80 12.57
C SER A 64 -3.69 -10.31 12.51
N TYR A 65 -4.83 -9.97 11.91
CA TYR A 65 -5.34 -8.59 11.88
C TYR A 65 -6.05 -8.21 13.19
N ILE A 66 -6.55 -9.19 13.95
CA ILE A 66 -7.33 -8.94 15.17
C ILE A 66 -6.52 -9.25 16.43
N VAL A 67 -5.74 -10.34 16.39
CA VAL A 67 -4.95 -10.83 17.53
C VAL A 67 -3.46 -10.69 17.20
N ALA A 68 -2.74 -9.94 18.03
CA ALA A 68 -1.31 -9.74 17.90
C ALA A 68 -0.49 -10.88 18.53
N ALA A 69 -0.93 -11.40 19.68
CA ALA A 69 -0.25 -12.49 20.39
C ALA A 69 -1.19 -13.23 21.34
N PHE A 70 -0.79 -14.40 21.83
CA PHE A 70 -1.40 -15.08 22.97
C PHE A 70 -0.39 -15.22 24.11
N VAL A 71 -0.81 -14.92 25.34
CA VAL A 71 -0.01 -15.11 26.55
C VAL A 71 -0.80 -15.99 27.51
N ASN A 72 -0.34 -17.22 27.73
CA ASN A 72 -1.01 -18.20 28.61
C ASN A 72 -2.51 -18.35 28.31
N GLY A 73 -2.89 -18.43 27.03
CA GLY A 73 -4.28 -18.54 26.59
C GLY A 73 -5.08 -17.23 26.57
N ARG A 74 -4.50 -16.09 26.97
CA ARG A 74 -5.13 -14.77 26.85
C ARG A 74 -4.67 -14.07 25.56
N PRO A 75 -5.58 -13.67 24.66
CA PRO A 75 -5.21 -12.94 23.45
C PRO A 75 -4.86 -11.48 23.76
N ILE A 76 -3.77 -10.98 23.17
CA ILE A 76 -3.45 -9.57 23.05
C ILE A 76 -4.05 -9.09 21.73
N LEU A 77 -5.02 -8.19 21.81
CA LEU A 77 -5.67 -7.63 20.63
C LEU A 77 -4.76 -6.62 19.93
N ARG A 78 -4.77 -6.64 18.60
CA ARG A 78 -4.01 -5.67 17.79
C ARG A 78 -4.48 -4.24 18.05
N LEU A 79 -5.77 -4.03 18.29
CA LEU A 79 -6.32 -2.71 18.65
C LEU A 79 -5.69 -2.17 19.94
N SER A 80 -5.49 -3.01 20.96
CA SER A 80 -4.84 -2.59 22.21
C SER A 80 -3.37 -2.23 21.99
N LEU A 81 -2.67 -2.98 21.13
CA LEU A 81 -1.30 -2.66 20.73
C LEU A 81 -1.23 -1.33 19.99
N VAL A 82 -2.08 -1.13 18.97
CA VAL A 82 -2.14 0.12 18.19
C VAL A 82 -2.47 1.30 19.09
N LYS A 83 -3.47 1.18 19.96
CA LYS A 83 -3.82 2.23 20.93
C LYS A 83 -2.65 2.59 21.84
N GLU A 84 -1.85 1.63 22.26
CA GLU A 84 -0.66 1.88 23.09
C GLU A 84 0.46 2.56 22.27
N LEU A 85 0.64 2.19 21.00
CA LEU A 85 1.58 2.87 20.09
C LEU A 85 1.14 4.30 19.79
N GLU A 86 -0.15 4.52 19.51
CA GLU A 86 -0.77 5.84 19.34
C GLU A 86 -0.59 6.71 20.59
N ARG A 87 -0.80 6.13 21.79
CA ARG A 87 -0.56 6.83 23.05
C ARG A 87 0.90 7.27 23.21
N LYS A 88 1.86 6.46 22.76
CA LYS A 88 3.30 6.75 22.92
C LYS A 88 3.84 7.70 21.85
N GLN A 89 3.45 7.49 20.59
CA GLN A 89 4.08 8.13 19.42
C GLN A 89 3.06 8.69 18.42
N GLY A 90 1.76 8.46 18.61
CA GLY A 90 0.71 8.82 17.64
C GLY A 90 0.73 10.28 17.23
N LYS A 91 0.92 11.21 18.18
CA LYS A 91 1.03 12.64 17.89
C LYS A 91 2.20 12.94 16.95
N THR A 92 3.40 12.48 17.30
CA THR A 92 4.61 12.74 16.52
C THR A 92 4.58 12.04 15.16
N THR A 93 4.09 10.80 15.10
CA THR A 93 3.92 10.07 13.83
C THR A 93 2.90 10.76 12.94
N LEU A 94 1.75 11.18 13.47
CA LEU A 94 0.74 11.90 12.69
C LEU A 94 1.27 13.24 12.18
N ASP A 95 1.99 14.00 13.02
CA ASP A 95 2.59 15.26 12.58
C ASP A 95 3.62 15.05 11.47
N SER A 96 4.49 14.02 11.58
CA SER A 96 5.44 13.67 10.51
C SER A 96 4.74 13.28 9.20
N LEU A 97 3.65 12.50 9.27
CA LEU A 97 2.86 12.15 8.09
C LEU A 97 2.20 13.37 7.45
N VAL A 98 1.68 14.30 8.26
CA VAL A 98 1.13 15.57 7.77
C VAL A 98 2.21 16.40 7.08
N GLN A 99 3.39 16.54 7.70
CA GLN A 99 4.51 17.27 7.09
C GLN A 99 4.91 16.68 5.75
N LYS A 100 5.04 15.35 5.68
CA LYS A 100 5.38 14.63 4.44
C LYS A 100 4.35 14.88 3.33
N GLU A 101 3.07 14.80 3.66
CA GLU A 101 1.99 15.07 2.72
C GLU A 101 2.01 16.52 2.22
N LEU A 102 2.25 17.49 3.10
CA LEU A 102 2.39 18.91 2.70
C LEU A 102 3.56 19.12 1.73
N ILE A 103 4.70 18.47 1.97
CA ILE A 103 5.87 18.51 1.08
C ILE A 103 5.51 17.95 -0.29
N THR A 104 4.86 16.78 -0.32
CA THR A 104 4.44 16.14 -1.57
C THR A 104 3.46 17.02 -2.35
N GLN A 105 2.49 17.65 -1.68
CA GLN A 105 1.53 18.55 -2.31
C GLN A 105 2.20 19.80 -2.89
N GLU A 106 3.13 20.43 -2.16
CA GLU A 106 3.85 21.59 -2.70
C GLU A 106 4.79 21.22 -3.85
N ALA A 107 5.43 20.06 -3.79
CA ALA A 107 6.21 19.55 -4.91
C ALA A 107 5.35 19.39 -6.17
N GLN A 108 4.16 18.79 -6.03
CA GLN A 108 3.20 18.66 -7.13
C GLN A 108 2.73 20.02 -7.66
N LYS A 109 2.41 20.96 -6.77
CA LYS A 109 1.99 22.33 -7.16
C LYS A 109 3.07 23.08 -7.94
N LYS A 110 4.35 22.86 -7.60
CA LYS A 110 5.50 23.40 -8.33
C LYS A 110 5.97 22.52 -9.50
N ASN A 111 5.27 21.43 -9.81
CA ASN A 111 5.63 20.45 -10.84
C ASN A 111 7.04 19.86 -10.68
N ILE A 112 7.49 19.72 -9.44
CA ILE A 112 8.77 19.09 -9.10
C ILE A 112 8.54 17.58 -9.09
N THR A 113 9.30 16.86 -9.91
CA THR A 113 9.30 15.39 -9.96
C THR A 113 10.71 14.88 -9.83
N ILE A 114 10.95 14.02 -8.83
CA ILE A 114 12.24 13.36 -8.66
C ILE A 114 12.26 12.10 -9.53
N THR A 115 13.23 12.02 -10.43
CA THR A 115 13.40 10.87 -11.33
C THR A 115 13.89 9.64 -10.56
N ASN A 116 13.63 8.45 -11.08
CA ASN A 116 14.13 7.22 -10.46
C ASN A 116 15.65 7.14 -10.54
N GLU A 117 16.22 7.71 -11.60
CA GLU A 117 17.66 7.80 -11.84
C GLU A 117 18.35 8.62 -10.75
N ASP A 118 17.75 9.74 -10.32
CA ASP A 118 18.32 10.57 -9.25
C ASP A 118 18.25 9.88 -7.89
N VAL A 119 17.17 9.14 -7.63
CA VAL A 119 17.05 8.31 -6.41
C VAL A 119 18.10 7.21 -6.42
N GLN A 120 18.26 6.50 -7.55
CA GLN A 120 19.22 5.40 -7.65
C GLN A 120 20.66 5.88 -7.47
N LYS A 121 21.03 7.04 -8.05
CA LYS A 121 22.36 7.64 -7.82
C LYS A 121 22.63 7.88 -6.35
N GLU A 122 21.63 8.30 -5.58
CA GLU A 122 21.79 8.54 -4.15
C GLU A 122 21.87 7.23 -3.36
N ILE A 123 21.04 6.24 -3.73
CA ILE A 123 21.14 4.89 -3.16
C ILE A 123 22.53 4.30 -3.41
N ASP A 124 23.10 4.46 -4.60
CA ASP A 124 24.43 3.96 -4.93
C ASP A 124 25.52 4.63 -4.09
N LYS A 125 25.40 5.94 -3.83
CA LYS A 125 26.32 6.66 -2.92
C LYS A 125 26.22 6.12 -1.50
N ILE A 126 24.99 5.98 -0.97
CA ILE A 126 24.73 5.46 0.37
C ILE A 126 25.23 4.01 0.48
N THR A 127 24.98 3.18 -0.53
CA THR A 127 25.45 1.80 -0.60
C THR A 127 26.97 1.75 -0.49
N LYS A 128 27.70 2.53 -1.31
CA LYS A 128 29.17 2.60 -1.24
C LYS A 128 29.67 3.05 0.12
N ALA A 129 29.02 4.06 0.73
CA ALA A 129 29.40 4.56 2.05
C ALA A 129 29.19 3.52 3.16
N VAL A 130 28.10 2.75 3.10
CA VAL A 130 27.79 1.68 4.06
C VAL A 130 28.70 0.47 3.86
N GLU A 131 28.93 0.07 2.61
CA GLU A 131 29.82 -1.05 2.27
C GLU A 131 31.29 -0.77 2.62
N ALA A 132 31.73 0.49 2.54
CA ALA A 132 33.03 0.91 3.04
C ALA A 132 33.22 0.67 4.55
N GLN A 133 32.14 0.54 5.31
CA GLN A 133 32.15 0.20 6.74
C GLN A 133 32.06 -1.32 6.98
N GLY A 134 32.00 -2.14 5.93
CA GLY A 134 32.00 -3.61 6.01
C GLY A 134 30.63 -4.24 6.23
N VAL A 135 29.54 -3.50 6.02
CA VAL A 135 28.15 -4.00 6.15
C VAL A 135 27.42 -3.77 4.83
N THR A 136 26.47 -4.64 4.48
CA THR A 136 25.62 -4.41 3.30
C THR A 136 24.49 -3.42 3.61
N LEU A 137 24.03 -2.67 2.61
CA LEU A 137 22.90 -1.74 2.78
C LEU A 137 21.66 -2.43 3.38
N ASP A 138 21.33 -3.64 2.89
CA ASP A 138 20.15 -4.38 3.37
C ASP A 138 20.24 -4.77 4.84
N ALA A 139 21.44 -5.13 5.31
CA ALA A 139 21.67 -5.44 6.71
C ALA A 139 21.54 -4.18 7.59
N ALA A 140 22.07 -3.04 7.12
CA ALA A 140 21.96 -1.77 7.82
C ALA A 140 20.50 -1.30 7.93
N LEU A 141 19.73 -1.37 6.84
CA LEU A 141 18.31 -1.03 6.82
C LEU A 141 17.51 -1.97 7.74
N SER A 142 17.75 -3.28 7.66
CA SER A 142 17.06 -4.27 8.49
C SER A 142 17.33 -4.05 9.98
N TYR A 143 18.56 -3.69 10.34
CA TYR A 143 18.93 -3.36 11.72
C TYR A 143 18.15 -2.14 12.25
N GLN A 144 17.88 -1.16 11.38
CA GLN A 144 17.05 0.01 11.70
C GLN A 144 15.55 -0.25 11.58
N GLY A 145 15.13 -1.47 11.19
CA GLY A 145 13.73 -1.80 10.95
C GLY A 145 13.14 -1.10 9.73
N GLN A 146 13.98 -0.72 8.77
CA GLN A 146 13.61 -0.04 7.53
C GLN A 146 13.70 -0.96 6.32
N THR A 147 12.93 -0.63 5.29
CA THR A 147 12.97 -1.28 3.98
C THR A 147 13.67 -0.40 2.96
N ARG A 148 14.03 -0.98 1.80
CA ARG A 148 14.53 -0.19 0.66
C ARG A 148 13.52 0.86 0.19
N THR A 149 12.24 0.55 0.25
CA THR A 149 11.16 1.48 -0.09
C THR A 149 11.15 2.68 0.85
N ASP A 150 11.36 2.46 2.15
CA ASP A 150 11.46 3.56 3.12
C ASP A 150 12.66 4.46 2.79
N LEU A 151 13.80 3.86 2.43
CA LEU A 151 14.99 4.61 2.01
C LEU A 151 14.74 5.43 0.74
N GLU A 152 14.17 4.81 -0.30
CA GLU A 152 13.80 5.48 -1.55
C GLU A 152 12.89 6.68 -1.31
N GLU A 153 11.88 6.50 -0.45
CA GLU A 153 10.93 7.55 -0.12
C GLU A 153 11.58 8.70 0.65
N ASN A 154 12.44 8.39 1.62
CA ASN A 154 13.21 9.39 2.36
C ASN A 154 14.12 10.20 1.42
N ILE A 155 14.80 9.54 0.48
CA ILE A 155 15.64 10.20 -0.53
C ILE A 155 14.80 11.12 -1.42
N ARG A 156 13.61 10.67 -1.85
CA ARG A 156 12.72 11.52 -2.66
C ARG A 156 12.29 12.76 -1.91
N ILE A 157 11.88 12.61 -0.65
CA ILE A 157 11.49 13.76 0.19
C ILE A 157 12.69 14.70 0.37
N GLN A 158 13.88 14.18 0.69
CA GLN A 158 15.08 15.00 0.83
C GLN A 158 15.41 15.80 -0.44
N LYS A 159 15.48 15.14 -1.60
CA LYS A 159 15.75 15.82 -2.88
C LYS A 159 14.66 16.82 -3.24
N THR A 160 13.41 16.52 -2.91
CA THR A 160 12.28 17.43 -3.11
C THR A 160 12.46 18.70 -2.28
N LEU A 161 12.87 18.57 -1.02
CA LEU A 161 13.16 19.70 -0.14
C LEU A 161 14.33 20.55 -0.66
N GLU A 162 15.41 19.92 -1.10
CA GLU A 162 16.56 20.61 -1.70
C GLU A 162 16.13 21.48 -2.89
N ILE A 163 15.26 20.97 -3.76
CA ILE A 163 14.74 21.74 -4.91
C ILE A 163 13.77 22.83 -4.46
N LEU A 164 12.84 22.52 -3.55
CA LEU A 164 11.82 23.47 -3.07
C LEU A 164 12.43 24.67 -2.36
N LEU A 165 13.54 24.46 -1.66
CA LEU A 165 14.22 25.46 -0.86
C LEU A 165 15.50 25.99 -1.50
N ALA A 166 15.88 25.54 -2.70
CA ALA A 166 17.13 25.90 -3.37
C ALA A 166 17.46 27.40 -3.33
N ASP A 167 16.47 28.26 -3.57
CA ASP A 167 16.61 29.72 -3.55
C ASP A 167 17.03 30.28 -2.18
N LYS A 168 16.65 29.58 -1.10
CA LYS A 168 16.97 29.92 0.30
C LYS A 168 18.28 29.31 0.78
N LEU A 169 18.79 28.29 0.09
CA LEU A 169 20.01 27.57 0.46
C LEU A 169 21.29 28.18 -0.14
N SER A 170 21.20 29.27 -0.89
CA SER A 170 22.39 29.90 -1.46
C SER A 170 23.39 30.30 -0.37
N VAL A 171 24.62 29.78 -0.45
CA VAL A 171 25.73 30.10 0.45
C VAL A 171 26.76 30.89 -0.34
N SER A 172 27.13 32.07 0.17
CA SER A 172 28.13 32.90 -0.48
C SER A 172 29.54 32.38 -0.19
N GLU A 173 30.48 32.63 -1.10
CA GLU A 173 31.90 32.30 -0.88
C GLU A 173 32.46 33.01 0.37
N GLY A 174 31.97 34.22 0.66
CA GLY A 174 32.31 34.95 1.88
C GLY A 174 31.89 34.22 3.16
N ASP A 175 30.71 33.59 3.16
CA ASP A 175 30.22 32.79 4.29
C ASP A 175 31.10 31.54 4.49
N VAL A 176 31.48 30.86 3.40
CA VAL A 176 32.34 29.66 3.43
C VAL A 176 33.72 30.02 3.99
N LYS A 177 34.33 31.11 3.49
CA LYS A 177 35.63 31.57 3.95
C LYS A 177 35.61 31.99 5.41
N LYS A 178 34.57 32.73 5.82
CA LYS A 178 34.40 33.12 7.22
C LYS A 178 34.25 31.90 8.12
N TYR A 179 33.41 30.93 7.74
CA TYR A 179 33.24 29.70 8.51
C TYR A 179 34.54 28.91 8.62
N PHE A 180 35.31 28.82 7.53
CA PHE A 180 36.64 28.21 7.56
C PHE A 180 37.57 28.91 8.56
N GLU A 181 37.64 30.24 8.52
CA GLU A 181 38.48 31.05 9.40
C GLU A 181 38.09 30.92 10.88
N ASP A 182 36.78 30.99 11.17
CA ASP A 182 36.24 30.89 12.52
C ASP A 182 36.43 29.49 13.13
N ASN A 183 36.50 28.44 12.29
CA ASN A 183 36.61 27.04 12.72
C ASN A 183 37.99 26.41 12.44
N LYS A 184 39.03 27.20 12.13
CA LYS A 184 40.37 26.69 11.81
C LYS A 184 40.92 25.65 12.79
N ALA A 185 40.62 25.81 14.08
CA ALA A 185 41.06 24.90 15.13
C ALA A 185 40.52 23.46 14.97
N VAL A 186 39.38 23.29 14.30
CA VAL A 186 38.72 22.00 14.08
C VAL A 186 39.41 21.18 12.97
N TYR A 187 40.10 21.85 12.05
CA TYR A 187 40.67 21.22 10.84
C TYR A 187 42.11 20.74 11.00
N GLY A 188 42.71 20.89 12.19
CA GLY A 188 44.06 20.39 12.49
C GLY A 188 45.18 21.28 11.96
N THR A 189 46.36 20.67 11.74
CA THR A 189 47.59 21.41 11.42
C THR A 189 47.64 21.74 9.93
N ASN A 190 47.67 23.05 9.60
CA ASN A 190 47.75 23.60 8.24
C ASN A 190 46.58 23.21 7.31
N PRO A 191 45.34 23.59 7.65
CA PRO A 191 44.18 23.24 6.85
C PRO A 191 44.17 23.97 5.51
N ASP A 192 43.85 23.25 4.43
CA ASP A 192 43.76 23.77 3.08
C ASP A 192 42.32 24.17 2.74
N TYR A 193 42.10 25.47 2.53
CA TYR A 193 40.79 26.01 2.18
C TYR A 193 40.24 25.42 0.88
N GLU A 194 41.10 25.21 -0.13
CA GLU A 194 40.64 24.74 -1.45
C GLU A 194 40.09 23.32 -1.40
N GLN A 195 40.62 22.49 -0.48
CA GLN A 195 40.14 21.13 -0.27
C GLN A 195 38.87 21.07 0.60
N LEU A 196 38.67 22.07 1.47
CA LEU A 196 37.60 22.06 2.46
C LEU A 196 36.39 22.91 2.05
N LYS A 197 36.53 23.85 1.11
CA LYS A 197 35.48 24.80 0.72
C LYS A 197 34.17 24.11 0.30
N ASP A 198 34.24 22.99 -0.41
CA ASP A 198 33.05 22.28 -0.89
C ASP A 198 32.31 21.60 0.28
N SER A 199 33.05 20.93 1.17
CA SER A 199 32.51 20.31 2.38
C SER A 199 31.89 21.34 3.33
N ILE A 200 32.56 22.49 3.52
CA ILE A 200 32.05 23.60 4.33
C ILE A 200 30.80 24.21 3.68
N SER A 201 30.81 24.41 2.36
CA SER A 201 29.66 24.90 1.62
C SER A 201 28.45 23.98 1.80
N ASP A 202 28.65 22.67 1.67
CA ASP A 202 27.58 21.69 1.85
C ASP A 202 27.11 21.64 3.30
N GLN A 203 28.00 21.72 4.29
CA GLN A 203 27.61 21.83 5.70
C GLN A 203 26.73 23.08 5.94
N LEU A 204 27.15 24.25 5.45
CA LEU A 204 26.40 25.49 5.60
C LEU A 204 25.04 25.43 4.89
N LYS A 205 24.96 24.76 3.73
CA LYS A 205 23.67 24.52 3.05
C LYS A 205 22.76 23.65 3.91
N GLN A 206 23.28 22.58 4.51
CA GLN A 206 22.49 21.69 5.38
C GLN A 206 22.00 22.42 6.65
N GLU A 207 22.85 23.27 7.24
CA GLU A 207 22.47 24.10 8.38
C GLU A 207 21.37 25.10 8.01
N LYS A 208 21.52 25.81 6.87
CA LYS A 208 20.48 26.70 6.34
C LYS A 208 19.20 25.93 6.01
N LEU A 209 19.31 24.75 5.42
CA LEU A 209 18.15 23.90 5.10
C LEU A 209 17.35 23.56 6.33
N SER A 210 18.01 23.11 7.41
CA SER A 210 17.34 22.78 8.67
C SER A 210 16.60 23.99 9.26
N GLY A 211 17.22 25.17 9.24
CA GLY A 211 16.60 26.41 9.73
C GLY A 211 15.42 26.88 8.88
N GLU A 212 15.61 26.95 7.56
CA GLU A 212 14.58 27.38 6.60
C GLU A 212 13.42 26.39 6.51
N PHE A 213 13.70 25.09 6.66
CA PHE A 213 12.68 24.04 6.63
C PHE A 213 11.63 24.24 7.72
N GLN A 214 12.03 24.59 8.95
CA GLN A 214 11.07 24.81 10.04
C GLN A 214 10.14 25.99 9.73
N ALA A 215 10.70 27.13 9.33
CA ALA A 215 9.92 28.32 8.99
C ALA A 215 8.99 28.08 7.79
N TRP A 216 9.50 27.39 6.77
CA TRP A 216 8.72 27.01 5.60
C TRP A 216 7.58 26.06 5.96
N MET A 217 7.86 25.01 6.73
CA MET A 217 6.85 24.04 7.18
C MET A 217 5.74 24.72 8.00
N ASP A 218 6.09 25.66 8.88
CA ASP A 218 5.12 26.41 9.67
C ASP A 218 4.21 27.28 8.78
N SER A 219 4.76 27.89 7.73
CA SER A 219 3.96 28.62 6.75
C SER A 219 3.03 27.70 5.96
N LEU A 220 3.50 26.52 5.52
CA LEU A 220 2.66 25.54 4.84
C LEU A 220 1.53 25.02 5.74
N LYS A 221 1.83 24.71 7.00
CA LYS A 221 0.80 24.26 7.95
C LYS A 221 -0.27 25.33 8.16
N LYS A 222 0.10 26.61 8.21
CA LYS A 222 -0.82 27.73 8.37
C LYS A 222 -1.70 27.96 7.14
N ASP A 223 -1.11 27.82 5.95
CA ASP A 223 -1.80 28.07 4.68
C ASP A 223 -2.64 26.86 4.23
N SER A 224 -2.43 25.70 4.85
CA SER A 224 -3.13 24.45 4.53
C SER A 224 -4.32 24.19 5.43
N LYS A 225 -5.37 23.60 4.85
CA LYS A 225 -6.54 23.14 5.60
C LYS A 225 -6.31 21.73 6.13
N ILE A 226 -5.87 21.62 7.39
CA ILE A 226 -5.64 20.34 8.04
C ILE A 226 -6.82 20.01 8.96
N ILE A 227 -7.48 18.88 8.72
CA ILE A 227 -8.58 18.39 9.57
C ILE A 227 -8.10 17.15 10.31
N TYR A 228 -8.13 17.22 11.64
CA TYR A 228 -7.78 16.10 12.51
C TYR A 228 -9.05 15.39 12.98
N PHE A 229 -9.12 14.07 12.76
CA PHE A 229 -10.20 13.20 13.25
C PHE A 229 -9.84 12.46 14.54
N VAL A 230 -8.58 12.57 14.96
CA VAL A 230 -8.01 11.93 16.15
C VAL A 230 -7.14 12.95 16.88
N SER A 231 -7.13 12.87 18.21
CA SER A 231 -6.25 13.65 19.08
C SER A 231 -5.57 12.71 20.05
N TYR A 232 -4.24 12.80 20.14
CA TYR A 232 -3.40 11.98 21.01
C TYR A 232 -2.81 12.82 22.14
#